data_AF-A0A1V9U2S0-F1
#
_entry.id   AF-A0A1V9U2S0-F1
#
_cell.length_a   1.000
_cell.length_b   1.000
_cell.length_c   1.000
_cell.angle_alpha   90.00
_cell.angle_beta   90.00
_cell.angle_gamma   90.00
#
_symmetry.space_group_name_H-M   'P 1'
#
loop_
_entity.id
_entity.type
_entity.pdbx_description
1 polymer ?
#
loop_
_entity_poly.entity_id
_entity_poly.type
_entity_poly.pdbx_seq_one_letter_code
_entity_poly.pdbx_strand_id
1 'polypeptide(L)'
;MKITTQISLDDVLDNFERLWTIVHMKDGRILNLYIVDVDDEFQRNDEEDEPELKAIVYNTTGSNSYGNGIAFDDIDSIELDPDKN
;
A
#
# COMPACT_ATOMS: atom_id res chain seq x y z
N MET A 1 -9.86 4.80 4.31
CA MET A 1 -10.37 3.52 3.78
C MET A 1 -9.86 2.39 4.66
N LYS A 2 -10.75 1.55 5.20
CA LYS A 2 -10.37 0.35 5.95
C LYS A 2 -9.90 -0.72 4.96
N ILE A 3 -8.73 -1.32 5.18
CA ILE A 3 -8.26 -2.44 4.36
C ILE A 3 -8.81 -3.74 4.96
N THR A 4 -9.56 -4.48 4.15
CA THR A 4 -10.18 -5.76 4.52
C THR A 4 -10.04 -6.74 3.36
N THR A 5 -10.34 -8.01 3.59
CA THR A 5 -10.27 -9.06 2.55
C THR A 5 -11.20 -8.83 1.36
N GLN A 6 -12.17 -7.91 1.48
CA GLN A 6 -13.14 -7.58 0.43
C GLN A 6 -12.68 -6.42 -0.47
N ILE A 7 -11.67 -5.66 -0.06
CA ILE A 7 -11.15 -4.53 -0.85
C ILE A 7 -10.39 -5.07 -2.07
N SER A 8 -10.70 -4.51 -3.24
CA SER A 8 -9.98 -4.80 -4.47
C SER A 8 -8.71 -3.93 -4.59
N LEU A 9 -7.83 -4.30 -5.51
CA LEU A 9 -6.66 -3.48 -5.84
C LEU A 9 -7.10 -2.17 -6.51
N ASP A 10 -8.08 -2.24 -7.41
CA ASP A 10 -8.67 -1.09 -8.10
C ASP A 10 -9.23 -0.07 -7.10
N ASP A 11 -9.89 -0.52 -6.02
CA ASP A 11 -10.40 0.39 -4.98
C ASP A 11 -9.27 1.23 -4.37
N VAL A 12 -8.08 0.66 -4.20
CA VAL A 12 -6.92 1.38 -3.64
C VAL A 12 -6.30 2.30 -4.68
N LEU A 13 -6.14 1.84 -5.92
CA LEU A 13 -5.62 2.67 -7.02
C LEU A 13 -6.49 3.89 -7.26
N ASP A 14 -7.80 3.70 -7.44
CA ASP A 14 -8.75 4.78 -7.75
C ASP A 14 -8.77 5.89 -6.70
N ASN A 15 -8.43 5.57 -5.45
CA ASN A 15 -8.48 6.51 -4.34
C ASN A 15 -7.10 7.08 -3.95
N PHE A 16 -6.00 6.38 -4.25
CA PHE A 16 -4.70 6.68 -3.65
C PHE A 16 -3.50 6.63 -4.62
N GLU A 17 -3.67 6.26 -5.89
CA GLU A 17 -2.56 6.24 -6.86
C GLU A 17 -1.91 7.63 -6.98
N ARG A 18 -0.59 7.68 -6.83
CA ARG A 18 0.24 8.90 -6.92
C ARG A 18 -0.13 9.98 -5.91
N LEU A 19 -0.59 9.57 -4.73
CA LEU A 19 -0.94 10.48 -3.65
C LEU A 19 -0.15 10.15 -2.38
N TRP A 20 0.11 11.19 -1.58
CA TRP A 20 0.62 11.02 -0.22
C TRP A 20 -0.50 10.54 0.70
N THR A 21 -0.19 9.52 1.48
CA THR A 21 -1.16 8.84 2.35
C THR A 21 -0.58 8.61 3.73
N ILE A 22 -1.48 8.57 4.71
CA ILE A 22 -1.23 8.08 6.06
C ILE A 22 -1.73 6.64 6.08
N VAL A 23 -0.80 5.70 6.30
CA VAL A 23 -1.08 4.26 6.37
C VAL A 23 -0.98 3.83 7.83
N HIS A 24 -2.12 3.40 8.36
CA HIS A 24 -2.22 2.82 9.71
C HIS A 24 -2.02 1.32 9.60
N MET A 25 -0.98 0.81 10.27
CA MET A 25 -0.62 -0.61 10.29
C MET A 25 -1.37 -1.35 11.39
N LYS A 26 -1.63 -2.65 11.21
CA LYS A 26 -2.30 -3.47 12.24
C LYS A 26 -1.48 -3.62 13.53
N ASP A 27 -0.17 -3.47 13.46
CA ASP A 27 0.72 -3.48 14.63
C ASP A 27 0.79 -2.14 15.38
N GLY A 28 0.01 -1.14 14.96
CA GLY A 28 -0.08 0.17 15.58
C GLY A 28 0.92 1.20 15.06
N ARG A 29 1.80 0.85 14.11
CA ARG A 29 2.63 1.83 13.41
C ARG A 29 1.78 2.72 12.50
N ILE A 30 2.23 3.95 12.31
CA ILE A 30 1.66 4.91 11.36
C ILE A 30 2.77 5.34 10.40
N LEU A 31 2.54 5.23 9.10
CA LEU A 31 3.52 5.51 8.05
C LEU A 31 2.98 6.59 7.12
N ASN A 32 3.84 7.55 6.71
CA ASN A 32 3.51 8.54 5.69
C ASN A 32 4.16 8.13 4.38
N LEU A 33 3.37 7.63 3.44
CA LEU A 33 3.84 6.95 2.23
C LEU A 33 3.26 7.59 0.97
N TYR A 34 4.02 7.60 -0.11
CA TYR A 34 3.53 7.95 -1.43
C TYR A 34 3.19 6.67 -2.20
N ILE A 35 1.91 6.39 -2.39
CA ILE A 35 1.46 5.17 -3.09
C ILE A 35 1.62 5.40 -4.59
N VAL A 36 2.34 4.50 -5.25
CA VAL A 36 2.66 4.60 -6.68
C VAL A 36 1.82 3.63 -7.50
N ASP A 37 1.59 2.44 -6.97
CA ASP A 37 0.85 1.38 -7.64
C ASP A 37 0.36 0.34 -6.61
N VAL A 38 -0.18 -0.76 -7.09
CA VAL A 38 -0.55 -1.97 -6.36
C VAL A 38 0.04 -3.20 -7.06
N ASP A 39 0.07 -4.32 -6.36
CA ASP A 39 0.64 -5.58 -6.85
C ASP A 39 -0.22 -6.76 -6.35
N ASP A 40 -0.68 -7.65 -7.23
CA ASP A 40 -1.39 -8.90 -6.89
C ASP A 40 -0.47 -10.12 -6.78
N GLU A 41 0.79 -10.00 -7.18
CA GLU A 41 1.80 -11.05 -7.20
C GLU A 41 2.90 -10.82 -6.13
N PHE A 42 2.67 -9.92 -5.16
CA PHE A 42 3.67 -9.56 -4.16
C PHE A 42 4.01 -10.74 -3.24
N GLN A 43 5.29 -11.12 -3.23
CA GLN A 43 5.84 -12.13 -2.31
C GLN A 43 6.73 -11.45 -1.26
N ARG A 44 6.52 -11.77 0.03
CA ARG A 44 7.27 -11.15 1.13
C ARG A 44 8.77 -11.43 1.08
N ASN A 45 9.14 -12.63 0.66
CA ASN A 45 10.51 -13.15 0.70
C ASN A 45 11.09 -13.43 -0.69
N ASP A 46 10.39 -13.12 -1.78
CA ASP A 46 10.82 -13.38 -3.17
C ASP A 46 11.21 -14.87 -3.39
N GLU A 47 10.56 -15.78 -2.65
CA GLU A 47 10.73 -17.23 -2.77
C GLU A 47 9.57 -17.82 -3.57
N GLU A 48 9.86 -18.68 -4.55
CA GLU A 48 8.88 -19.25 -5.49
C GLU A 48 7.71 -20.01 -4.80
N ASP A 49 7.88 -20.43 -3.55
CA ASP A 49 6.88 -21.19 -2.78
C ASP A 49 6.02 -20.32 -1.83
N GLU A 50 6.29 -19.02 -1.72
CA GLU A 50 5.49 -18.10 -0.90
C GLU A 50 4.17 -17.73 -1.62
N PRO A 51 3.05 -17.62 -0.89
CA PRO A 51 1.80 -17.21 -1.50
C PRO A 51 1.90 -15.78 -2.03
N GLU A 52 1.39 -15.56 -3.23
CA GLU A 52 1.14 -14.22 -3.77
C GLU A 52 0.15 -13.47 -2.90
N LEU A 53 0.45 -12.21 -2.61
CA LEU A 53 -0.35 -11.33 -1.78
C LEU A 53 -0.70 -10.06 -2.55
N LYS A 54 -1.85 -9.48 -2.19
CA LYS A 54 -2.16 -8.10 -2.57
C LYS A 54 -1.31 -7.14 -1.76
N ALA A 55 -0.66 -6.20 -2.41
CA ALA A 55 0.16 -5.19 -1.78
C ALA A 55 -0.06 -3.79 -2.37
N ILE A 56 0.21 -2.77 -1.58
CA ILE A 56 0.50 -1.43 -2.10
C ILE A 56 1.98 -1.36 -2.48
N VAL A 57 2.29 -0.67 -3.56
CA VAL A 57 3.65 -0.28 -3.93
C VAL A 57 3.84 1.20 -3.63
N TYR A 58 4.89 1.54 -2.90
CA TYR A 58 5.08 2.90 -2.39
C TYR A 58 6.53 3.34 -2.38
N ASN A 59 6.73 4.65 -2.27
CA ASN A 59 8.02 5.24 -1.90
C ASN A 59 7.84 6.37 -0.87
N THR A 60 8.95 7.00 -0.50
CA THR A 60 9.00 8.12 0.44
C THR A 60 9.59 9.39 -0.18
N THR A 61 9.68 9.43 -1.51
CA THR A 61 10.25 10.56 -2.27
C THR A 61 9.18 11.39 -2.96
N GLY A 62 7.99 10.84 -3.21
CA GLY A 62 6.94 11.48 -4.00
C GLY A 62 7.16 11.38 -5.52
N SER A 63 8.05 10.48 -5.97
CA SER A 63 8.28 10.24 -7.40
C SER A 63 7.42 9.10 -7.92
N ASN A 64 7.29 8.96 -9.25
CA ASN A 64 6.60 7.81 -9.88
C ASN A 64 7.51 6.57 -9.98
N SER A 65 8.52 6.48 -9.13
CA SER A 65 9.44 5.35 -9.10
C SER A 65 8.85 4.27 -8.19
N TYR A 66 8.75 3.04 -8.70
CA TYR A 66 8.42 1.88 -7.88
C TYR A 66 9.43 1.78 -6.73
N GLY A 67 8.93 1.49 -5.54
CA GLY A 67 9.72 1.39 -4.32
C GLY A 67 9.50 0.05 -3.64
N ASN A 68 9.02 0.07 -2.40
CA ASN A 68 8.78 -1.14 -1.62
C ASN A 68 7.31 -1.56 -1.70
N GLY A 69 7.03 -2.81 -1.33
CA GLY A 69 5.68 -3.35 -1.14
C GLY A 69 5.28 -3.44 0.33
N ILE A 70 4.00 -3.24 0.63
CA ILE A 70 3.38 -3.63 1.90
C ILE A 70 2.12 -4.43 1.59
N ALA A 71 2.04 -5.66 2.08
CA ALA A 71 0.88 -6.52 1.94
C ALA A 71 -0.35 -5.91 2.64
N PHE A 72 -1.53 -6.03 2.02
CA PHE A 72 -2.80 -5.56 2.57
C PHE A 72 -3.10 -6.18 3.94
N ASP A 73 -2.64 -7.40 4.16
CA ASP A 73 -2.80 -8.11 5.43
C ASP A 73 -2.10 -7.43 6.61
N ASP A 74 -1.11 -6.56 6.37
CA ASP A 74 -0.43 -5.81 7.42
C ASP A 74 -1.06 -4.43 7.65
N ILE A 75 -1.92 -3.98 6.73
CA ILE A 75 -2.53 -2.64 6.74
C ILE A 75 -3.88 -2.70 7.44
N ASP A 76 -4.10 -1.76 8.35
CA ASP A 76 -5.40 -1.55 8.99
C ASP A 76 -6.26 -0.59 8.17
N SER A 77 -5.72 0.57 7.81
CA SER A 77 -6.41 1.56 6.98
C SER A 77 -5.44 2.52 6.27
N ILE A 78 -5.93 3.15 5.21
CA ILE A 78 -5.23 4.16 4.40
C ILE A 78 -6.09 5.42 4.33
N GLU A 79 -5.52 6.60 4.53
CA GLU A 79 -6.18 7.88 4.32
C GLU A 79 -5.26 8.86 3.57
N LEU A 80 -5.85 9.86 2.90
CA LEU A 80 -5.06 10.89 2.24
C LEU A 80 -4.36 11.77 3.28
N ASP A 81 -3.10 12.10 3.02
CA ASP A 81 -2.37 13.10 3.79
C ASP A 81 -2.84 14.50 3.33
N PRO A 82 -3.57 15.26 4.17
CA PRO A 82 -4.13 16.55 3.77
C PRO A 82 -3.06 17.64 3.58
N ASP A 83 -1.85 17.43 4.08
CA ASP A 83 -0.78 18.43 4.06
C ASP A 83 0.13 18.31 2.83
N LYS A 84 -0.08 17.30 1.96
CA LYS A 84 0.87 16.93 0.90
C LYS A 84 0.28 16.68 -0.49
N ASN A 85 -1.03 16.82 -0.67
CA ASN A 85 -1.71 16.61 -1.95
C ASN A 85 -2.32 17.90 -2.51
#